data_AF-A0A355C491-F1
#
_entry.id   AF-A0A355C491-F1
#
_cell.length_a   1.000
_cell.length_b   1.000
_cell.length_c   1.000
_cell.angle_alpha   90.00
_cell.angle_beta   90.00
_cell.angle_gamma   90.00
#
_symmetry.space_group_name_H-M   'P 1'
#
loop_
_entity.id
_entity.type
_entity.pdbx_description
1 polymer ?
#
loop_
_entity_poly.entity_id
_entity_poly.type
_entity_poly.pdbx_seq_one_letter_code
_entity_poly.pdbx_strand_id
1 'polypeptide(L)' 'MNPFDGVADKDREAAIEYRDAEFVVIRPGRYVRCAVTGAKIPLEALKYWNVDRQEAYASPEAAMAGFGYKPKP' A
#
# COMPACT_ATOMS: atom_id res chain seq x y z
N MET A 1 -17.44 14.89 28.38
CA MET A 1 -16.85 14.60 27.05
C MET A 1 -16.17 13.26 27.13
N ASN A 2 -16.45 12.34 26.21
CA ASN A 2 -15.79 11.04 26.19
C ASN A 2 -14.32 11.22 25.74
N PRO A 3 -13.33 10.68 26.48
CA PRO A 3 -11.91 10.74 26.11
C PRO A 3 -11.52 9.79 24.95
N PHE A 4 -12.50 9.16 24.31
CA PHE A 4 -12.31 8.20 23.20
C PHE A 4 -12.43 8.85 21.81
N ASP A 5 -12.72 10.15 21.74
CA ASP A 5 -12.88 10.88 20.47
C ASP A 5 -11.53 11.38 19.88
N GLY A 6 -10.40 11.11 20.55
CA GLY A 6 -9.25 12.01 20.47
C GLY A 6 -7.90 11.54 19.89
N VAL A 7 -7.66 10.28 19.49
CA VAL A 7 -6.28 9.88 19.10
C VAL A 7 -6.19 9.01 17.84
N ALA A 8 -6.21 9.66 16.67
CA ALA A 8 -5.25 9.41 15.58
C ALA A 8 -5.07 7.98 14.98
N ASP A 9 -6.06 7.09 15.03
CA ASP A 9 -5.95 5.77 14.34
C ASP A 9 -6.33 5.81 12.85
N LYS A 10 -6.90 6.92 12.38
CA LYS A 10 -7.41 7.06 11.01
C LYS A 10 -6.34 7.09 9.92
N ASP A 11 -5.06 7.22 10.28
CA ASP A 11 -3.93 7.35 9.36
C ASP A 11 -2.78 6.38 9.70
N ARG A 12 -3.08 5.21 10.29
CA ARG A 12 -2.05 4.21 10.53
C ARG A 12 -1.69 3.47 9.25
N GLU A 13 -0.39 3.31 9.00
CA GLU A 13 0.14 2.44 7.96
C GLU A 13 -0.09 0.97 8.37
N ALA A 14 -0.77 0.22 7.51
CA ALA A 14 -0.94 -1.21 7.67
C ALA A 14 0.35 -1.92 7.28
N ALA A 15 0.74 -2.93 8.04
CA ALA A 15 1.77 -3.85 7.59
C ALA A 15 1.07 -5.04 6.96
N ILE A 16 1.39 -5.29 5.70
CA ILE A 16 0.73 -6.31 4.89
C ILE A 16 1.79 -7.20 4.27
N GLU A 17 1.58 -8.51 4.34
CA GLU A 17 2.32 -9.52 3.60
C GLU A 17 1.58 -9.76 2.28
N TYR A 18 2.23 -9.41 1.17
CA TYR A 18 1.66 -9.58 -0.16
C TYR A 18 1.82 -11.04 -0.61
N ARG A 19 0.77 -11.64 -1.15
CA ARG A 19 0.77 -12.99 -1.75
C ARG A 19 0.29 -12.94 -3.20
N ASP A 20 0.40 -14.04 -3.93
CA ASP A 20 0.10 -14.12 -5.37
C ASP A 20 -1.30 -13.63 -5.77
N ALA A 21 -2.32 -13.89 -4.94
CA ALA A 21 -3.71 -13.51 -5.23
C ALA A 21 -4.40 -12.74 -4.09
N GLU A 22 -3.78 -12.70 -2.92
CA GLU A 22 -4.33 -12.07 -1.72
C GLU A 22 -3.23 -11.39 -0.93
N PHE A 23 -3.59 -10.74 0.17
CA PHE A 23 -2.62 -10.17 1.08
C PHE A 23 -3.06 -10.38 2.52
N VAL A 24 -2.10 -10.60 3.40
CA VAL A 24 -2.35 -10.86 4.82
C VAL A 24 -1.97 -9.62 5.62
N VAL A 25 -2.94 -9.08 6.35
CA VAL A 25 -2.71 -7.93 7.22
C VAL A 25 -2.00 -8.40 8.49
N ILE A 26 -0.70 -8.17 8.56
CA ILE A 26 0.14 -8.47 9.74
C ILE A 26 -0.10 -7.43 10.84
N ARG A 27 -0.24 -6.16 10.47
CA ARG A 27 -0.62 -5.08 11.41
C ARG A 27 -1.82 -4.30 10.87
N PRO A 28 -2.87 -4.12 11.69
CA PRO A 28 -4.05 -3.39 11.28
C PRO A 28 -3.70 -1.93 11.01
N GLY A 29 -4.12 -1.44 9.85
CA GLY A 29 -3.96 -0.05 9.43
C GLY A 29 -4.93 0.27 8.30
N ARG A 30 -4.87 1.49 7.79
CA ARG A 30 -5.84 2.00 6.81
C ARG A 30 -5.27 2.17 5.41
N TYR A 31 -3.96 2.32 5.31
CA TYR A 31 -3.25 2.44 4.04
C TYR A 31 -1.89 1.75 4.09
N VAL A 32 -1.34 1.41 2.93
CA VAL A 32 0.08 1.09 2.73
C VAL A 32 0.75 2.21 1.95
N ARG A 33 2.08 2.30 1.97
CA ARG A 33 2.81 3.27 1.15
C ARG A 33 3.26 2.65 -0.17
N CYS A 34 3.15 3.43 -1.23
CA CYS A 34 3.73 3.10 -2.52
C CYS A 34 5.25 3.06 -2.42
N ALA A 35 5.88 1.97 -2.86
CA ALA A 35 7.34 1.85 -2.84
C ALA A 35 8.04 2.82 -3.81
N VAL A 36 7.36 3.23 -4.89
CA VAL A 36 7.92 4.10 -5.93
C VAL A 36 7.66 5.57 -5.65
N THR A 37 6.41 5.92 -5.30
CA THR A 37 5.99 7.33 -5.15
C THR A 37 5.88 7.77 -3.69
N GLY A 38 5.90 6.84 -2.73
CA GLY A 38 5.63 7.14 -1.31
C GLY A 38 4.17 7.53 -1.01
N ALA A 39 3.28 7.52 -2.01
CA ALA A 39 1.87 7.87 -1.83
C ALA A 39 1.16 6.89 -0.90
N LYS A 40 0.19 7.39 -0.12
CA LYS A 40 -0.68 6.57 0.73
C LYS A 40 -1.73 5.88 -0.13
N ILE A 41 -1.75 4.55 -0.08
CA ILE A 41 -2.68 3.69 -0.83
C ILE A 41 -3.63 3.06 0.19
N PRO A 42 -4.91 3.46 0.23
CA PRO A 42 -5.86 2.81 1.11
C PRO A 42 -5.98 1.33 0.74
N LEU A 43 -6.17 0.45 1.73
CA LEU A 43 -6.16 -1.00 1.50
C LEU A 43 -7.24 -1.46 0.51
N GLU A 44 -8.38 -0.79 0.55
CA GLU A 44 -9.50 -0.93 -0.38
C GLU A 44 -9.18 -0.51 -1.83
N ALA A 45 -8.17 0.35 -2.04
CA ALA A 45 -7.68 0.74 -3.36
C ALA A 45 -6.38 0.01 -3.77
N LEU A 46 -5.82 -0.85 -2.91
CA LEU A 46 -4.63 -1.63 -3.18
C LEU A 46 -4.94 -2.69 -4.24
N LYS A 47 -4.62 -2.38 -5.49
CA LYS A 47 -4.83 -3.27 -6.65
C LYS A 47 -3.54 -3.78 -7.28
N TYR A 48 -2.43 -3.09 -7.03
CA TYR A 48 -1.14 -3.37 -7.66
C TYR A 48 -0.08 -3.57 -6.57
N TRP A 49 0.47 -4.76 -6.51
CA TRP A 49 1.56 -5.11 -5.60
C TRP A 49 2.49 -6.14 -6.24
N ASN A 50 3.68 -6.28 -5.67
CA ASN A 50 4.65 -7.30 -6.05
C ASN A 50 4.96 -8.18 -4.83
N VAL A 51 4.76 -9.49 -4.99
CA VAL A 51 4.97 -10.52 -3.97
C VAL A 51 6.46 -10.76 -3.72
N ASP A 52 7.26 -10.79 -4.77
CA ASP A 52 8.71 -11.05 -4.67
C ASP A 52 9.42 -9.92 -3.92
N ARG A 53 9.00 -8.67 -4.18
CA ARG A 53 9.57 -7.47 -3.54
C ARG A 53 8.83 -7.00 -2.29
N GLN A 54 7.66 -7.56 -2.00
CA GLN A 54 6.77 -7.11 -0.92
C GLN A 54 6.47 -5.60 -0.99
N GLU A 55 6.17 -5.11 -2.19
CA GLU A 55 5.94 -3.68 -2.46
C GLU A 55 4.53 -3.41 -2.97
N ALA A 56 3.87 -2.39 -2.43
CA ALA A 56 2.64 -1.85 -3.02
C ALA A 56 2.92 -0.72 -4.00
N TYR A 57 2.04 -0.59 -4.98
CA TYR A 57 2.08 0.48 -5.96
C TYR A 57 0.72 1.18 -6.07
N ALA A 58 0.75 2.52 -6.09
CA ALA A 58 -0.47 3.33 -6.12
C ALA A 58 -1.17 3.29 -7.48
N SER A 59 -0.38 3.08 -8.54
CA SER A 59 -0.83 3.13 -9.93
C SER A 59 -0.14 2.03 -10.74
N PRO A 60 -0.74 1.59 -11.86
CA PRO A 60 -0.09 0.65 -12.77
C PRO A 60 1.23 1.20 -13.31
N GLU A 61 1.35 2.51 -13.54
CA GLU A 61 2.61 3.15 -13.94
C GLU A 61 3.71 3.00 -12.86
N ALA A 62 3.34 3.13 -11.58
CA ALA A 62 4.26 2.93 -10.47
C ALA A 62 4.69 1.47 -10.37
N ALA A 63 3.77 0.52 -10.57
CA ALA A 63 4.11 -0.90 -10.63
C ALA A 63 5.11 -1.17 -11.77
N MET A 64 4.79 -0.71 -12.98
CA MET A 64 5.65 -0.84 -14.16
C MET A 64 7.03 -0.23 -13.95
N ALA A 65 7.11 0.98 -13.36
CA ALA A 65 8.38 1.61 -13.01
C ALA A 65 9.19 0.77 -12.00
N GLY A 66 8.51 0.17 -11.01
CA GLY A 66 9.12 -0.79 -10.08
C GLY A 66 9.70 -2.01 -10.79
N PHE A 67 8.99 -2.56 -11.79
CA PHE A 67 9.47 -3.67 -12.63
C PHE A 67 10.54 -3.27 -13.66
N GLY A 68 11.00 -2.01 -13.68
CA GLY A 68 12.03 -1.54 -14.61
C GLY A 68 11.52 -1.25 -16.03
N TYR A 69 10.20 -1.15 -16.21
CA TYR A 69 9.62 -0.77 -17.48
C TYR A 69 9.82 0.73 -17.73
N LYS A 70 10.55 1.06 -18.80
CA LYS A 70 10.65 2.44 -19.30
C LYS A 70 9.47 2.68 -20.25
N PRO A 71 8.52 3.58 -19.92
CA PRO A 71 7.46 3.91 -20.87
C PRO A 71 8.09 4.48 -22.15
N LYS A 72 7.63 3.96 -23.30
CA LYS A 72 8.00 4.48 -24.62
C LYS A 72 7.34 5.86 -24.80
N PRO A 73 8.07 6.88 -25.31
CA PRO A 73 7.54 8.23 -25.48
C PRO A 73 6.38 8.29 -26.48
#